data_AF-A0A0B2Q4V4-F1
#
_entry.id   AF-A0A0B2Q4V4-F1
#
_cell.length_a   1.000
_cell.length_b   1.000
_cell.length_c   1.000
_cell.angle_alpha   90.00
_cell.angle_beta   90.00
_cell.angle_gamma   90.00
#
_symmetry.space_group_name_H-M   'P 1'
#
loop_
_entity.id
_entity.type
_entity.pdbx_description
1 polymer ?
#
loop_
_entity_poly.entity_id
_entity_poly.type
_entity_poly.pdbx_seq_one_letter_code
_entity_poly.pdbx_strand_id
1 'polypeptide(L)'
;YLWAFVHRKPSSWGQFLLWVEWSYNTSCHSSTGVTPFKIIYGRKPPAIPEYLGGVAVVPEVEEMLRQREEVLQLLRQKLLKAQQKMKHTVDTRRRPQEFNIGDWVLVKLRPHRQVSASETTYSKLTKRYYGPF
;
A
#
# COMPACT_ATOMS: atom_id res chain seq x y z
N TYR A 1 3.17 2.82 0.55
CA TYR A 1 4.41 2.75 -0.25
C TYR A 1 5.15 4.07 -0.25
N LEU A 2 4.66 5.15 -0.88
CA LEU A 2 5.36 6.45 -0.97
C LEU A 2 5.91 7.01 0.36
N TRP A 3 5.14 6.95 1.45
CA TRP A 3 5.58 7.44 2.77
C TRP A 3 6.87 6.77 3.27
N ALA A 4 7.11 5.51 2.94
CA ALA A 4 8.33 4.80 3.32
C ALA A 4 9.59 5.39 2.65
N PHE A 5 9.43 5.96 1.45
CA PHE A 5 10.51 6.55 0.67
C PHE A 5 10.78 8.00 1.08
N VAL A 6 9.71 8.73 1.39
CA VAL A 6 9.73 10.20 1.45
C VAL A 6 9.88 10.75 2.89
N HIS A 7 9.68 9.92 3.92
CA HIS A 7 9.59 10.36 5.32
C HIS A 7 10.76 11.23 5.83
N ARG A 8 12.00 10.99 5.38
CA ARG A 8 13.17 11.77 5.81
C ARG A 8 13.42 13.05 4.99
N LYS A 9 12.97 13.09 3.74
CA LYS A 9 13.18 14.20 2.81
C LYS A 9 11.92 14.43 1.96
N PRO A 10 10.88 15.07 2.54
CA PRO A 10 9.58 15.21 1.89
C PRO A 10 9.62 16.05 0.60
N SER A 11 10.54 17.00 0.50
CA SER A 11 10.74 17.85 -0.68
C SER A 11 11.27 17.08 -1.90
N SER A 12 11.90 15.93 -1.72
CA SER A 12 12.54 15.15 -2.79
C SER A 12 11.65 14.01 -3.30
N TRP A 13 10.35 14.01 -3.01
CA TRP A 13 9.46 12.87 -3.29
C TRP A 13 9.42 12.46 -4.76
N GLY A 14 9.53 13.43 -5.69
CA GLY A 14 9.50 13.18 -7.13
C GLY A 14 10.62 12.25 -7.61
N GLN A 15 11.81 12.34 -6.98
CA GLN A 15 12.95 11.48 -7.29
C GLN A 15 12.69 10.00 -6.94
N PHE A 16 11.79 9.75 -5.99
CA PHE A 16 11.45 8.41 -5.54
C PHE A 16 10.22 7.83 -6.23
N LEU A 17 9.53 8.60 -7.08
CA LEU A 17 8.27 8.17 -7.69
C LEU A 17 8.44 6.90 -8.54
N LEU A 18 9.48 6.84 -9.37
CA LEU A 18 9.83 5.68 -10.19
C LEU A 18 10.08 4.43 -9.33
N TRP A 19 10.83 4.58 -8.23
CA TRP A 19 11.11 3.48 -7.31
C TRP A 19 9.84 3.00 -6.58
N VAL A 20 8.94 3.94 -6.23
CA VAL A 20 7.67 3.62 -5.59
C VAL A 20 6.76 2.86 -6.55
N GLU A 21 6.60 3.35 -7.78
CA GLU A 21 5.81 2.70 -8.82
C GLU A 21 6.32 1.30 -9.12
N TRP A 22 7.64 1.18 -9.33
CA TRP A 22 8.28 -0.12 -9.53
C TRP A 22 8.03 -1.07 -8.36
N SER A 23 8.25 -0.63 -7.13
CA SER A 23 8.04 -1.45 -5.94
C SER A 23 6.59 -1.91 -5.80
N TYR A 24 5.63 -1.04 -6.15
CA TYR A 24 4.21 -1.37 -6.11
C TYR A 24 3.82 -2.38 -7.19
N ASN A 25 4.29 -2.18 -8.42
CA ASN A 25 3.98 -3.05 -9.56
C ASN A 25 4.62 -4.45 -9.45
N THR A 26 5.75 -4.55 -8.74
CA THR A 26 6.52 -5.79 -8.58
C THR A 26 6.28 -6.52 -7.26
N SER A 27 5.60 -5.92 -6.29
CA SER A 27 5.23 -6.59 -5.02
C SER A 27 4.00 -7.48 -5.19
N CYS A 28 4.02 -8.67 -4.59
CA CYS A 28 2.84 -9.54 -4.55
C CYS A 28 1.75 -8.92 -3.68
N HIS A 29 0.51 -8.92 -4.18
CA HIS A 29 -0.65 -8.44 -3.43
C HIS A 29 -1.29 -9.60 -2.64
N SER A 30 -1.66 -9.37 -1.38
CA SER A 30 -2.16 -10.42 -0.49
C SER A 30 -3.49 -11.04 -0.95
N SER A 31 -4.35 -10.28 -1.63
CA SER A 31 -5.64 -10.77 -2.10
C SER A 31 -5.58 -11.59 -3.39
N THR A 32 -4.59 -11.33 -4.26
CA THR A 32 -4.49 -11.98 -5.57
C THR A 32 -3.34 -12.99 -5.63
N GLY A 33 -2.40 -12.95 -4.69
CA GLY A 33 -1.21 -13.81 -4.66
C GLY A 33 -0.20 -13.53 -5.78
N VAL A 34 -0.47 -12.55 -6.65
CA VAL A 34 0.36 -12.19 -7.81
C VAL A 34 0.67 -10.69 -7.83
N THR A 35 1.68 -10.30 -8.61
CA THR A 35 2.07 -8.89 -8.75
C THR A 35 1.13 -8.15 -9.72
N PRO A 36 0.83 -6.87 -9.51
CA PRO A 36 0.06 -6.06 -10.47
C PRO A 36 0.64 -6.10 -11.89
N PHE A 37 1.97 -6.08 -12.02
CA PHE A 37 2.64 -6.22 -13.31
C PHE A 37 2.28 -7.54 -14.01
N LYS A 38 2.26 -8.66 -13.27
CA LYS A 38 1.89 -9.97 -13.85
C LYS A 38 0.42 -10.01 -14.26
N ILE A 39 -0.46 -9.34 -13.54
CA ILE A 39 -1.89 -9.26 -13.90
C ILE A 39 -2.06 -8.53 -15.23
N ILE A 40 -1.38 -7.39 -15.40
CA ILE A 40 -1.54 -6.53 -16.58
C ILE A 40 -0.84 -7.15 -17.80
N TYR A 41 0.39 -7.65 -17.63
CA TYR A 41 1.25 -8.05 -18.74
C TYR A 41 1.38 -9.57 -18.93
N GLY A 42 0.74 -10.38 -18.07
CA GLY A 42 0.79 -11.85 -18.14
C GLY A 42 2.16 -12.49 -17.80
N ARG A 43 3.20 -11.69 -17.60
CA ARG A 43 4.58 -12.14 -17.35
C ARG A 43 5.13 -11.61 -16.03
N LYS A 44 6.13 -12.29 -15.46
CA LYS A 44 6.80 -11.81 -14.24
C LYS A 44 7.53 -10.49 -14.53
N PRO A 45 7.59 -9.56 -13.57
CA PRO A 45 8.39 -8.35 -13.72
C PRO A 45 9.87 -8.68 -13.90
N PRO A 46 10.62 -7.86 -14.66
CA PRO A 46 12.07 -8.00 -14.77
C PRO A 46 12.71 -8.01 -13.38
N ALA A 47 13.64 -8.94 -13.13
CA ALA A 47 14.41 -8.91 -11.90
C ALA A 47 15.40 -7.74 -11.97
N ILE A 48 15.53 -6.98 -10.88
CA ILE A 48 16.68 -6.10 -10.71
C ILE A 48 17.86 -7.03 -10.36
N PRO A 49 18.91 -7.10 -11.21
CA PRO A 49 20.07 -7.91 -10.89
C PRO A 49 20.71 -7.41 -9.60
N GLU A 50 21.08 -8.36 -8.75
CA GLU A 50 21.79 -8.08 -7.51
C GLU A 50 23.19 -7.57 -7.86
N TYR A 51 23.61 -6.51 -7.18
CA TYR A 51 24.92 -5.95 -7.42
C TYR A 51 25.99 -6.80 -6.75
N LEU A 52 26.71 -7.58 -7.56
CA LEU A 52 27.93 -8.27 -7.17
C LEU A 52 29.07 -7.29 -7.46
N GLY A 53 29.71 -6.74 -6.41
CA GLY A 53 30.73 -5.69 -6.56
C GLY A 53 31.91 -6.09 -7.45
N GLY A 54 32.61 -5.11 -8.01
CA GLY A 54 33.79 -5.32 -8.87
C GLY A 54 33.48 -5.56 -10.35
N VAL A 55 32.24 -5.30 -10.79
CA VAL A 55 31.80 -5.54 -12.18
C VAL A 55 31.88 -4.27 -13.03
N ALA A 56 31.84 -3.06 -12.43
CA ALA A 56 31.91 -1.83 -13.21
C ALA A 56 33.37 -1.41 -13.46
N VAL A 57 33.71 -1.25 -14.74
CA VAL A 57 35.03 -0.74 -15.19
C VAL A 57 35.22 0.73 -14.79
N VAL A 58 34.12 1.46 -14.59
CA VAL A 58 34.12 2.90 -14.29
C VAL A 58 33.84 3.11 -12.80
N PRO A 59 34.72 3.78 -12.05
CA PRO A 59 34.56 4.01 -10.61
C PRO A 59 33.26 4.73 -10.21
N GLU A 60 32.80 5.67 -11.05
CA GLU A 60 31.56 6.41 -10.82
C GLU A 60 30.31 5.51 -10.92
N VAL A 61 30.33 4.54 -11.83
CA VAL A 61 29.24 3.57 -11.99
C VAL A 61 29.21 2.58 -10.82
N GLU A 62 30.39 2.16 -10.35
CA GLU A 62 30.54 1.31 -9.16
C GLU A 62 29.92 1.99 -7.92
N GLU A 63 30.23 3.28 -7.69
CA GLU A 63 29.67 4.05 -6.58
C GLU A 63 28.14 4.24 -6.71
N MET A 64 27.65 4.54 -7.92
CA MET A 64 26.20 4.65 -8.17
C MET A 64 25.47 3.33 -7.90
N LEU A 65 26.03 2.19 -8.30
CA LEU A 65 25.45 0.87 -8.08
C LEU A 65 25.43 0.50 -6.59
N ARG A 66 26.50 0.81 -5.85
CA ARG A 66 26.54 0.65 -4.40
C ARG A 66 25.47 1.49 -3.70
N GLN A 67 25.37 2.77 -4.02
CA GLN A 67 24.35 3.66 -3.45
C GLN A 67 22.93 3.18 -3.75
N ARG A 68 22.69 2.69 -4.98
CA ARG A 68 21.42 2.09 -5.36
C ARG A 68 21.06 0.90 -4.47
N GLU A 69 22.01 -0.03 -4.24
CA GLU A 69 21.76 -1.22 -3.44
C GLU A 69 21.46 -0.87 -1.98
N GLU A 70 22.22 0.06 -1.38
CA GLU A 70 21.95 0.56 -0.03
C GLU A 70 20.54 1.15 0.09
N VAL A 71 20.13 1.95 -0.90
CA VAL A 71 18.79 2.53 -0.96
C VAL A 71 17.74 1.41 -1.07
N LEU A 72 17.93 0.42 -1.93
CA LEU A 72 16.99 -0.70 -2.09
C LEU A 72 16.84 -1.53 -0.80
N GLN A 73 17.93 -1.82 -0.11
CA GLN A 73 17.92 -2.54 1.16
C GLN A 73 17.17 -1.77 2.25
N LEU A 74 17.49 -0.48 2.40
CA LEU A 74 16.81 0.39 3.36
C LEU A 74 15.30 0.48 3.06
N LEU A 75 14.92 0.54 1.78
CA LEU A 75 13.53 0.58 1.37
C LEU A 75 12.77 -0.70 1.69
N ARG A 76 13.36 -1.87 1.43
CA ARG A 76 12.76 -3.17 1.80
C ARG A 76 12.46 -3.23 3.29
N GLN A 77 13.42 -2.84 4.14
CA GLN A 77 13.23 -2.82 5.60
C GLN A 77 12.11 -1.87 6.03
N LYS A 78 12.07 -0.65 5.47
CA LYS A 78 11.02 0.33 5.80
C LYS A 78 9.63 -0.13 5.36
N LEU A 79 9.51 -0.76 4.18
CA LEU A 79 8.24 -1.29 3.69
C LEU A 79 7.72 -2.40 4.59
N LEU A 80 8.58 -3.35 4.99
CA LEU A 80 8.23 -4.40 5.94
C LEU A 80 7.76 -3.82 7.28
N LYS A 81 8.50 -2.87 7.84
CA LYS A 81 8.12 -2.18 9.09
C LYS A 81 6.78 -1.46 8.98
N ALA A 82 6.53 -0.78 7.86
CA ALA A 82 5.27 -0.08 7.61
C ALA A 82 4.09 -1.05 7.49
N GLN A 83 4.27 -2.17 6.77
CA GLN A 83 3.26 -3.22 6.64
C GLN A 83 2.93 -3.86 8.00
N GLN A 84 3.95 -4.21 8.78
CA GLN A 84 3.77 -4.76 10.14
C GLN A 84 3.04 -3.78 11.07
N LYS A 85 3.42 -2.50 11.06
CA LYS A 85 2.74 -1.46 11.85
C LYS A 85 1.27 -1.31 11.45
N MET A 86 0.98 -1.35 10.14
CA MET A 86 -0.40 -1.27 9.63
C MET A 86 -1.21 -2.48 10.08
N LYS A 87 -0.67 -3.70 9.94
CA LYS A 87 -1.32 -4.93 10.41
C LYS A 87 -1.60 -4.86 11.91
N HIS A 88 -0.59 -4.56 12.72
CA HIS A 88 -0.73 -4.46 14.17
C HIS A 88 -1.80 -3.42 14.59
N THR A 89 -1.79 -2.23 13.98
CA THR A 89 -2.77 -1.18 14.32
C THR A 89 -4.20 -1.59 13.97
N VAL A 90 -4.38 -2.29 12.84
CA VAL A 90 -5.69 -2.78 12.40
C VAL A 90 -6.17 -3.92 13.30
N ASP A 91 -5.31 -4.89 13.58
CA ASP A 91 -5.65 -6.05 14.39
C ASP A 91 -5.97 -5.65 15.84
N THR A 92 -5.19 -4.75 16.45
CA THR A 92 -5.46 -4.24 17.82
C THR A 92 -6.78 -3.48 17.93
N ARG A 93 -7.23 -2.83 16.85
CA ARG A 93 -8.48 -2.04 16.84
C ARG A 93 -9.70 -2.83 16.38
N ARG A 94 -9.52 -3.99 15.74
CA ARG A 94 -10.61 -4.86 15.33
C ARG A 94 -11.16 -5.57 16.55
N ARG A 95 -12.46 -5.38 16.81
CA ARG A 95 -13.22 -6.26 17.69
C ARG A 95 -13.82 -7.36 16.80
N PRO A 96 -13.56 -8.65 17.07
CA PRO A 96 -14.29 -9.71 16.39
C PRO A 96 -15.76 -9.57 16.79
N GLN A 97 -16.60 -9.21 15.82
CA GLN A 97 -18.05 -9.18 15.98
C GLN A 97 -18.60 -10.14 14.93
N GLU A 98 -19.17 -11.23 15.40
CA GLU A 98 -19.91 -12.16 14.57
C GLU A 98 -21.38 -11.78 14.61
N PHE A 99 -22.06 -11.91 13.47
CA PHE A 99 -23.49 -11.65 13.34
C PHE A 99 -24.15 -12.95 12.90
N ASN A 100 -25.24 -13.31 13.58
CA ASN A 100 -26.07 -14.45 13.24
C ASN A 100 -27.25 -14.03 12.36
N ILE A 101 -27.81 -14.99 11.65
CA ILE A 101 -29.06 -14.78 10.90
C ILE A 101 -30.16 -14.44 11.91
N GLY A 102 -30.79 -13.28 11.74
CA GLY A 102 -31.81 -12.74 12.65
C GLY A 102 -31.32 -11.69 13.65
N ASP A 103 -30.02 -11.40 13.69
CA ASP A 103 -29.49 -10.30 14.50
C ASP A 103 -29.86 -8.94 13.89
N TRP A 104 -30.42 -8.06 14.72
CA TRP A 104 -30.72 -6.69 14.34
C TRP A 104 -29.44 -5.86 14.24
N VAL A 105 -29.15 -5.33 13.05
CA VAL A 105 -27.91 -4.57 12.80
C VAL A 105 -28.18 -3.16 12.29
N LEU A 106 -27.30 -2.24 12.68
CA LEU A 106 -27.28 -0.88 12.17
C LEU A 106 -26.23 -0.74 11.06
N VAL A 107 -26.67 -0.38 9.87
CA VAL A 107 -25.81 -0.17 8.70
C VAL A 107 -25.28 1.25 8.70
N LYS A 108 -23.95 1.39 8.67
CA LYS A 108 -23.29 2.69 8.54
C LYS A 108 -23.21 3.12 7.08
N LEU A 109 -24.08 4.04 6.67
CA LEU A 109 -24.04 4.56 5.31
C LEU A 109 -22.88 5.53 5.11
N ARG A 110 -22.27 5.47 3.92
CA ARG A 110 -21.30 6.47 3.47
C ARG A 110 -22.03 7.47 2.56
N PRO A 111 -22.23 8.73 2.98
CA PRO A 111 -23.08 9.69 2.26
C PRO A 111 -22.75 9.86 0.79
N HIS A 112 -21.47 9.81 0.40
CA HIS A 112 -21.04 10.01 -0.98
C HIS A 112 -21.06 8.75 -1.86
N ARG A 113 -21.33 7.57 -1.30
CA ARG A 113 -21.35 6.30 -2.04
C ARG A 113 -22.74 5.67 -2.13
N GLN A 114 -23.63 6.00 -1.19
CA GLN A 114 -24.92 5.33 -1.02
C GLN A 114 -26.05 6.36 -0.99
N VAL A 115 -26.06 7.23 -2.00
CA VAL A 115 -27.03 8.33 -2.11
C VAL A 115 -28.45 7.79 -2.28
N SER A 116 -28.62 6.66 -2.99
CA SER A 116 -29.94 6.02 -3.17
C SER A 116 -30.52 5.39 -1.90
N ALA A 117 -29.68 5.13 -0.90
CA ALA A 117 -30.11 4.55 0.39
C ALA A 117 -30.40 5.64 1.45
N SER A 118 -30.17 6.91 1.12
CA SER A 118 -30.46 8.04 2.00
C SER A 118 -31.56 8.88 1.36
N GLU A 119 -32.67 9.05 2.08
CA GLU A 119 -33.80 9.89 1.63
C GLU A 119 -33.49 11.39 1.73
N THR A 120 -32.30 11.78 2.23
CA THR A 120 -31.96 13.18 2.50
C THR A 120 -30.97 13.73 1.48
N THR A 121 -31.34 14.84 0.85
CA THR A 121 -30.53 15.57 -0.15
C THR A 121 -29.27 16.20 0.45
N TYR A 122 -29.24 16.43 1.78
CA TYR A 122 -28.14 17.06 2.51
C TYR A 122 -27.46 16.08 3.47
N SER A 123 -26.12 16.01 3.44
CA SER A 123 -25.37 15.02 4.23
C SER A 123 -24.99 15.48 5.64
N LYS A 124 -25.00 16.79 5.93
CA LYS A 124 -24.56 17.33 7.21
C LYS A 124 -25.62 17.11 8.29
N LEU A 125 -25.18 16.71 9.48
CA LEU A 125 -26.03 16.41 10.66
C LEU A 125 -27.05 15.27 10.48
N THR A 126 -26.94 14.49 9.41
CA THR A 126 -27.80 13.32 9.20
C THR A 126 -27.37 12.13 10.06
N LYS A 127 -28.29 11.19 10.27
CA LYS A 127 -28.00 9.91 10.91
C LYS A 127 -26.88 9.21 10.15
N ARG A 128 -25.88 8.72 10.87
CA ARG A 128 -24.74 7.99 10.29
C ARG A 128 -24.99 6.48 10.17
N TYR A 129 -25.95 5.98 10.95
CA TYR A 129 -26.34 4.58 11.03
C TYR A 129 -27.85 4.46 10.79
N TYR A 130 -28.26 3.43 10.04
CA TYR A 130 -29.62 3.20 9.57
C TYR A 130 -30.04 1.76 9.87
N GLY A 131 -31.34 1.52 10.05
CA GLY A 131 -31.90 0.27 10.56
C GLY A 131 -32.61 0.47 11.91
N PRO A 132 -32.86 -0.60 12.69
CA PRO A 132 -32.26 -1.91 12.56
C PRO A 132 -32.88 -2.72 11.41
N PHE A 133 -32.05 -3.46 10.69
CA PHE A 133 -32.45 -4.45 9.69
C PHE A 133 -32.20 -5.86 10.20
#